data_AF-A0A933QQH0-F1
#
_entry.id   AF-A0A933QQH0-F1
#
_cell.length_a   1.000
_cell.length_b   1.000
_cell.length_c   1.000
_cell.angle_alpha   90.00
_cell.angle_beta   90.00
_cell.angle_gamma   90.00
#
_symmetry.space_group_name_H-M   'P 1'
#
loop_
_entity.id
_entity.type
_entity.pdbx_description
1 polymer ?
#
loop_
_entity_poly.entity_id
_entity_poly.type
_entity_poly.pdbx_seq_one_letter_code
_entity_poly.pdbx_strand_id
1 'polypeptide(L)'
;FTVRFQWEPIVFAINDGKKSVPVLFTPETYGALQKDTVYTVEGIYTFADGSGSRPARLYFRDKILRQVFGFTNDSSGAPREITTKPGDTFTVNEKWIDLDTRGVATKVVTQKGQTLTFGSEPFMWKDLDAAAGEYIVGFTVEDLDGNPQRVFDRVTVQ
;
A
#
# COMPACT_ATOMS: atom_id res chain seq x y z
N PHE A 1 -0.22 -31.71 -2.77
CA PHE A 1 -1.05 -30.76 -3.53
C PHE A 1 -0.13 -29.86 -4.33
N THR A 2 -0.57 -29.31 -5.47
CA THR A 2 0.24 -28.37 -6.27
C THR A 2 -0.58 -27.10 -6.47
N VAL A 3 -0.09 -25.97 -5.96
CA VAL A 3 -0.66 -24.65 -6.23
C VAL A 3 -0.01 -24.12 -7.49
N ARG A 4 -0.83 -23.64 -8.44
CA ARG A 4 -0.38 -22.91 -9.61
C ARG A 4 -0.94 -21.49 -9.53
N PHE A 5 -0.08 -20.52 -9.75
CA PHE A 5 -0.45 -19.12 -9.78
C PHE A 5 0.16 -18.49 -11.03
N GLN A 6 -0.67 -17.80 -11.81
CA GLN A 6 -0.20 -16.99 -12.92
C GLN A 6 0.07 -15.59 -12.36
N TRP A 7 1.34 -15.21 -12.34
CA TRP A 7 1.72 -13.87 -11.92
C TRP A 7 1.68 -12.93 -13.13
N GLU A 8 1.08 -11.77 -12.92
CA GLU A 8 1.11 -10.64 -13.85
C GLU A 8 1.93 -9.52 -13.20
N PRO A 9 2.83 -8.86 -13.94
CA PRO A 9 3.69 -7.78 -13.43
C PRO A 9 2.88 -6.48 -13.25
N ILE A 10 1.90 -6.49 -12.35
CA ILE A 10 1.08 -5.31 -12.04
C ILE A 10 1.53 -4.73 -10.70
N VAL A 11 1.74 -3.41 -10.67
CA VAL A 11 1.95 -2.62 -9.47
C VAL A 11 0.79 -1.66 -9.29
N PHE A 12 0.43 -1.41 -8.03
CA PHE A 12 -0.65 -0.48 -7.71
C PHE A 12 -0.09 0.86 -7.28
N ALA A 13 -0.78 1.92 -7.66
CA ALA A 13 -0.41 3.29 -7.32
C ALA A 13 -1.62 4.10 -6.87
N ILE A 14 -1.35 5.15 -6.11
CA ILE A 14 -2.30 6.23 -5.90
C ILE A 14 -1.98 7.35 -6.89
N ASN A 15 -3.00 7.87 -7.57
CA ASN A 15 -2.93 9.03 -8.43
C ASN A 15 -3.65 10.22 -7.78
N ASP A 16 -3.01 11.39 -7.78
CA ASP A 16 -3.56 12.65 -7.24
C ASP A 16 -4.08 13.61 -8.31
N GLY A 17 -4.26 13.13 -9.55
CA GLY A 17 -4.60 13.94 -10.72
C GLY A 17 -3.40 14.58 -11.42
N LYS A 18 -2.21 14.58 -10.79
CA LYS A 18 -0.97 15.13 -11.38
C LYS A 18 0.12 14.07 -11.54
N LYS A 19 0.28 13.19 -10.55
CA LYS A 19 1.27 12.11 -10.56
C LYS A 19 0.71 10.85 -9.94
N SER A 20 1.40 9.74 -10.20
CA SER A 20 1.13 8.44 -9.60
C SER A 20 2.31 8.01 -8.74
N VAL A 21 2.00 7.54 -7.53
CA VAL A 21 2.98 7.02 -6.57
C VAL A 21 2.66 5.54 -6.32
N PRO A 22 3.58 4.60 -6.61
CA PRO A 22 3.41 3.19 -6.28
C PRO A 22 3.25 3.00 -4.76
N VAL A 23 2.29 2.16 -4.34
CA VAL A 23 2.01 1.91 -2.93
C VAL A 23 1.62 0.45 -2.67
N LEU A 24 1.76 0.03 -1.42
CA LEU A 24 1.23 -1.25 -0.95
C LEU A 24 -0.20 -1.06 -0.43
N PHE A 25 -1.18 -1.55 -1.19
CA PHE A 25 -2.57 -1.66 -0.71
C PHE A 25 -2.73 -2.89 0.18
N THR A 26 -3.21 -2.68 1.41
CA THR A 26 -3.48 -3.76 2.36
C THR A 26 -4.98 -4.01 2.43
N PRO A 27 -5.46 -5.26 2.27
CA PRO A 27 -6.88 -5.55 2.42
C PRO A 27 -7.30 -5.35 3.88
N GLU A 28 -8.31 -4.50 4.11
CA GLU A 28 -8.91 -4.27 5.42
C GLU A 28 -10.18 -5.10 5.60
N THR A 29 -10.98 -5.21 4.55
CA THR A 29 -12.21 -6.01 4.56
C THR A 29 -12.39 -6.65 3.20
N TYR A 30 -12.53 -7.97 3.18
CA TYR A 30 -12.90 -8.73 1.99
C TYR A 30 -14.42 -8.66 1.82
N GLY A 31 -14.88 -7.90 0.83
CA GLY A 31 -16.30 -7.78 0.52
C GLY A 31 -16.83 -9.05 -0.16
N ALA A 32 -18.16 -9.22 -0.17
CA ALA A 32 -18.79 -10.31 -0.92
C ALA A 32 -18.55 -10.18 -2.43
N LEU A 33 -18.39 -8.95 -2.94
CA LEU A 33 -17.96 -8.63 -4.29
C LEU A 33 -16.66 -7.82 -4.24
N GLN A 34 -15.88 -7.88 -5.32
CA GLN A 34 -14.60 -7.16 -5.42
C GLN A 34 -14.75 -5.64 -5.20
N LYS A 35 -15.85 -5.04 -5.68
CA LYS A 35 -16.18 -3.61 -5.48
C LYS A 35 -16.47 -3.25 -4.01
N ASP A 36 -16.84 -4.23 -3.19
CA ASP A 36 -17.15 -4.04 -1.78
C ASP A 36 -15.91 -4.23 -0.89
N THR A 37 -14.81 -4.74 -1.47
CA THR A 37 -13.53 -4.89 -0.78
C THR A 37 -12.93 -3.52 -0.50
N VAL A 38 -12.49 -3.35 0.75
CA VAL A 38 -11.85 -2.13 1.22
C VAL A 38 -10.36 -2.39 1.36
N TYR A 39 -9.57 -1.51 0.75
CA TYR A 39 -8.13 -1.53 0.86
C TYR A 39 -7.63 -0.27 1.53
N THR A 40 -6.54 -0.41 2.26
CA THR A 40 -5.95 0.68 3.03
C THR A 40 -4.51 0.93 2.64
N VAL A 41 -4.11 2.20 2.76
CA VAL A 41 -2.72 2.63 2.59
C VAL A 41 -2.36 3.49 3.79
N GLU A 42 -1.29 3.10 4.48
CA GLU A 42 -0.79 3.84 5.64
C GLU A 42 0.25 4.88 5.23
N GLY A 43 0.29 5.98 5.98
CA GLY A 43 1.18 7.09 5.68
C GLY A 43 1.05 8.19 6.72
N ILE A 44 1.49 9.39 6.33
CA ILE A 44 1.48 10.58 7.15
C ILE A 44 0.69 11.65 6.40
N TYR A 45 -0.38 12.13 7.03
CA TYR A 45 -1.15 13.28 6.57
C TYR A 45 -0.56 14.56 7.11
N THR A 46 -0.36 15.56 6.25
CA THR A 46 0.10 16.90 6.63
C THR A 46 -0.90 17.94 6.16
N PHE A 47 -1.36 18.77 7.09
CA PHE A 47 -2.33 19.82 6.83
C PHE A 47 -1.65 21.05 6.22
N ALA A 48 -2.24 21.59 5.14
CA ALA A 48 -1.74 22.78 4.48
C ALA A 48 -1.90 24.06 5.31
N ASP A 49 -2.84 24.05 6.27
CA ASP A 49 -3.09 25.18 7.18
C ASP A 49 -2.03 25.33 8.29
N GLY A 50 -1.02 24.45 8.32
CA GLY A 50 0.06 24.49 9.30
C GLY A 50 -0.27 23.85 10.65
N SER A 51 -1.44 23.20 10.79
CA SER A 51 -1.82 22.47 12.02
C SER A 51 -0.99 21.20 12.29
N GLY A 52 0.00 20.91 11.45
CA GLY A 52 1.01 19.88 11.64
C GLY A 52 0.79 18.64 10.78
N SER A 53 1.30 17.50 11.25
CA SER A 53 1.18 16.21 10.58
C SER A 53 0.78 15.13 11.58
N ARG A 54 0.09 14.09 11.10
CA ARG A 54 -0.27 12.92 11.91
C ARG A 54 -0.23 11.64 11.08
N PRO A 55 0.03 10.47 11.70
CA PRO A 55 -0.18 9.19 11.04
C PRO A 55 -1.62 9.11 10.55
N ALA A 56 -1.77 8.56 9.35
CA ALA A 56 -3.06 8.43 8.72
C ALA A 56 -3.17 7.16 7.88
N ARG A 57 -4.41 6.74 7.67
CA ARG A 57 -4.78 5.61 6.83
C ARG A 57 -5.83 6.08 5.83
N LEU A 58 -5.54 5.85 4.56
CA LEU A 58 -6.46 6.09 3.45
C LEU A 58 -7.27 4.82 3.22
N TYR A 59 -8.57 4.97 2.97
CA TYR A 59 -9.49 3.86 2.70
C TYR A 59 -10.04 3.98 1.28
N PHE A 60 -9.70 3.01 0.45
CA PHE A 60 -10.12 2.92 -0.94
C PHE A 60 -11.20 1.85 -1.10
N ARG A 61 -12.21 2.18 -1.90
CA ARG A 61 -13.24 1.23 -2.35
C ARG A 61 -13.62 1.58 -3.78
N ASP A 62 -13.72 0.56 -4.62
CA ASP A 62 -14.04 0.71 -6.03
C ASP A 62 -13.07 1.69 -6.73
N LYS A 63 -11.77 1.48 -6.46
CA LYS A 63 -10.64 2.28 -6.96
C LYS A 63 -10.66 3.79 -6.63
N ILE A 64 -11.54 4.25 -5.74
CA ILE A 64 -11.66 5.66 -5.34
C ILE A 64 -11.38 5.78 -3.85
N LEU A 65 -10.64 6.82 -3.45
CA LEU A 65 -10.50 7.18 -2.03
C LEU A 65 -11.86 7.57 -1.45
N ARG A 66 -12.30 6.86 -0.41
CA ARG A 66 -13.56 7.12 0.26
C ARG A 66 -13.39 7.88 1.56
N GLN A 67 -12.38 7.53 2.34
CA GLN A 67 -12.20 8.06 3.70
C GLN A 67 -10.72 8.19 4.05
N VAL A 68 -10.44 9.14 4.94
CA VAL A 68 -9.11 9.37 5.51
C VAL A 68 -9.27 9.40 7.02
N PHE A 69 -8.55 8.55 7.73
CA PHE A 69 -8.50 8.56 9.19
C PHE A 69 -7.11 8.95 9.66
N GLY A 70 -7.04 9.91 10.58
CA GLY A 70 -5.83 10.26 11.31
C GLY A 70 -5.83 9.66 12.70
N PHE A 71 -4.63 9.45 13.23
CA PHE A 71 -4.42 8.83 14.53
C PHE A 71 -3.55 9.72 15.43
N THR A 72 -3.72 9.61 16.75
CA THR A 72 -3.00 10.46 17.71
C THR A 72 -1.53 10.06 17.93
N ASN A 73 -1.18 8.78 17.77
CA ASN A 73 0.18 8.26 18.01
C ASN A 73 0.71 7.45 16.80
N ASP A 74 0.10 6.30 16.56
CA ASP A 74 0.33 5.37 15.45
C ASP A 74 -1.03 4.82 14.97
N SER A 75 -1.05 3.83 14.08
CA SER A 75 -2.29 3.23 13.58
C SER A 75 -3.12 2.46 14.63
N SER A 76 -2.63 2.34 15.87
CA SER A 76 -3.37 1.78 17.02
C SER A 76 -4.07 2.83 17.88
N GLY A 77 -3.83 4.12 17.62
CA GLY A 77 -4.47 5.23 18.33
C GLY A 77 -5.96 5.38 18.00
N ALA A 78 -6.68 6.23 18.75
CA ALA A 78 -8.08 6.50 18.47
C ALA A 78 -8.23 7.17 17.08
N PRO A 79 -8.95 6.56 16.12
CA PRO A 79 -9.09 7.10 14.77
C PRO A 79 -10.03 8.31 14.79
N ARG A 80 -9.70 9.32 13.98
CA ARG A 80 -10.60 10.44 13.67
C ARG A 80 -10.61 10.67 12.17
N GLU A 81 -11.82 10.76 11.61
CA GLU A 81 -11.96 11.08 10.19
C GLU A 81 -11.42 12.49 9.90
N ILE A 82 -10.68 12.61 8.81
CA ILE A 82 -10.12 13.87 8.31
C ILE A 82 -10.90 14.26 7.07
N THR A 83 -11.50 15.45 7.10
CA THR A 83 -12.00 16.10 5.89
C THR A 83 -10.83 16.70 5.11
N THR A 84 -10.54 16.14 3.94
CA THR A 84 -9.42 16.58 3.09
C THR A 84 -9.68 17.96 2.49
N LYS A 85 -8.65 18.80 2.42
CA LYS A 85 -8.69 20.09 1.72
C LYS A 85 -7.65 20.15 0.60
N PRO A 86 -7.92 20.89 -0.48
CA PRO A 86 -6.91 21.15 -1.50
C PRO A 86 -5.63 21.74 -0.88
N GLY A 87 -4.47 21.18 -1.25
CA GLY A 87 -3.16 21.55 -0.72
C GLY A 87 -2.67 20.67 0.43
N ASP A 88 -3.55 19.96 1.13
CA ASP A 88 -3.12 18.96 2.12
C ASP A 88 -2.28 17.88 1.42
N THR A 89 -1.43 17.18 2.17
CA THR A 89 -0.55 16.16 1.58
C THR A 89 -0.57 14.85 2.33
N PHE A 90 -0.26 13.77 1.60
CA PHE A 90 -0.11 12.44 2.16
C PHE A 90 1.23 11.85 1.72
N THR A 91 2.12 11.58 2.69
CA THR A 91 3.37 10.87 2.45
C THR A 91 3.18 9.40 2.76
N VAL A 92 3.40 8.54 1.75
CA VAL A 92 3.19 7.09 1.87
C VAL A 92 4.22 6.50 2.83
N ASN A 93 3.81 5.53 3.64
CA ASN A 93 4.74 4.66 4.36
C ASN A 93 4.99 3.40 3.51
N GLU A 94 6.21 3.26 2.99
CA GLU A 94 6.64 2.11 2.19
C GLU A 94 7.16 1.00 3.08
N LYS A 95 6.88 -0.24 2.70
CA LYS A 95 7.38 -1.44 3.38
C LYS A 95 8.46 -2.10 2.53
N TRP A 96 9.65 -2.19 3.08
CA TRP A 96 10.83 -2.76 2.43
C TRP A 96 11.26 -4.05 3.11
N ILE A 97 11.75 -5.00 2.32
CA ILE A 97 12.33 -6.25 2.82
C ILE A 97 13.83 -6.21 2.51
N ASP A 98 14.64 -6.13 3.55
CA ASP A 98 16.10 -6.14 3.44
C ASP A 98 16.57 -7.58 3.20
N LEU A 99 17.41 -7.78 2.19
CA LEU A 99 17.95 -9.10 1.84
C LEU A 99 19.44 -9.19 2.25
N ASP A 100 19.88 -10.36 2.71
CA ASP A 100 21.31 -10.64 2.88
C ASP A 100 22.02 -10.86 1.53
N THR A 101 23.33 -11.07 1.55
CA THR A 101 24.14 -11.32 0.34
C THR A 101 23.74 -12.58 -0.43
N ARG A 102 22.93 -13.46 0.16
CA ARG A 102 22.38 -14.67 -0.47
C ARG A 102 20.94 -14.47 -0.94
N GLY A 103 20.38 -13.26 -0.81
CA GLY A 103 19.02 -12.93 -1.18
C GLY A 103 17.96 -13.38 -0.17
N VAL A 104 18.37 -13.74 1.05
CA VAL A 104 17.44 -14.17 2.11
C VAL A 104 16.90 -12.95 2.84
N ALA A 105 15.58 -12.88 3.04
CA ALA A 105 14.94 -11.82 3.82
C ALA A 105 15.45 -11.81 5.26
N THR A 106 15.98 -10.67 5.70
CA THR A 106 16.56 -10.48 7.04
C THR A 106 15.69 -9.58 7.91
N LYS A 107 15.05 -8.58 7.31
CA LYS A 107 14.29 -7.58 8.05
C LYS A 107 13.20 -6.99 7.18
N VAL A 108 12.11 -6.58 7.82
CA VAL A 108 11.08 -5.75 7.19
C VAL A 108 11.11 -4.38 7.85
N VAL A 109 11.26 -3.33 7.06
CA VAL A 109 11.36 -1.94 7.55
C VAL A 109 10.30 -1.07 6.89
N THR A 110 9.80 -0.10 7.64
CA THR A 110 8.89 0.93 7.14
C THR A 110 9.65 2.23 6.95
N GLN A 111 9.52 2.86 5.78
CA GLN A 111 10.18 4.11 5.43
C GLN A 111 9.21 5.10 4.80
N LYS A 112 9.52 6.40 4.84
CA LYS A 112 8.71 7.40 4.14
C LYS A 112 9.01 7.33 2.65
N GLY A 113 7.98 7.09 1.86
CA GLY A 113 8.03 7.12 0.40
C GLY A 113 7.71 8.50 -0.14
N GLN A 114 7.11 8.53 -1.34
CA GLN A 114 6.73 9.77 -1.99
C GLN A 114 5.46 10.40 -1.40
N THR A 115 5.32 11.70 -1.61
CA THR A 115 4.20 12.52 -1.14
C THR A 115 3.22 12.83 -2.27
N LEU A 116 1.93 12.65 -2.04
CA LEU A 116 0.82 13.06 -2.92
C LEU A 116 0.16 14.34 -2.38
N THR A 117 -0.47 15.13 -3.24
CA THR A 117 -1.13 16.38 -2.85
C THR A 117 -2.62 16.33 -3.15
N PHE A 118 -3.46 16.53 -2.14
CA PHE A 118 -4.91 16.58 -2.30
C PHE A 118 -5.31 17.78 -3.17
N GLY A 119 -6.15 17.52 -4.18
CA GLY A 119 -6.71 18.52 -5.08
C GLY A 119 -8.21 18.70 -4.87
N SER A 120 -8.90 19.10 -5.94
CA SER A 120 -10.38 19.13 -5.97
C SER A 120 -11.00 17.75 -6.17
N GLU A 121 -10.27 16.86 -6.84
CA GLU A 121 -10.69 15.48 -7.11
C GLU A 121 -10.12 14.52 -6.05
N PRO A 122 -10.84 13.42 -5.74
CA PRO A 122 -10.32 12.39 -4.85
C PRO A 122 -9.11 11.68 -5.45
N PHE A 123 -8.27 11.13 -4.59
CA PHE A 123 -7.22 10.21 -5.02
C PHE A 123 -7.82 8.95 -5.65
N MET A 124 -7.17 8.49 -6.71
CA MET A 124 -7.58 7.31 -7.47
C MET A 124 -6.56 6.19 -7.31
N TRP A 125 -7.04 4.96 -7.13
CA TRP A 125 -6.23 3.77 -7.34
C TRP A 125 -5.99 3.60 -8.84
N LYS A 126 -4.73 3.38 -9.21
CA LYS A 126 -4.35 3.05 -10.58
C LYS A 126 -3.54 1.75 -10.64
N ASP A 127 -3.88 0.92 -11.62
CA ASP A 127 -3.08 -0.24 -11.98
C ASP A 127 -1.99 0.23 -12.96
N LEU A 128 -0.74 -0.13 -12.68
CA LEU A 128 0.43 0.18 -13.50
C LEU A 128 1.12 -1.11 -13.88
N ASP A 129 1.76 -1.13 -15.05
CA ASP A 129 2.72 -2.18 -15.36
C ASP A 129 3.97 -2.00 -14.48
N ALA A 130 4.55 -3.12 -14.05
CA ALA A 130 5.80 -3.12 -13.35
C ALA A 130 6.91 -2.59 -14.25
N ALA A 131 7.82 -1.82 -13.65
CA ALA A 131 8.98 -1.33 -14.37
C ALA A 131 9.84 -2.53 -14.84
N ALA A 132 10.55 -2.37 -15.95
CA ALA A 132 11.52 -3.37 -16.37
C ALA A 132 12.59 -3.57 -15.28
N GLY A 133 12.91 -4.83 -14.98
CA GLY A 133 13.85 -5.17 -13.92
C GLY A 133 13.69 -6.57 -13.36
N GLU A 134 14.50 -6.86 -12.35
CA GLU A 134 14.52 -8.13 -11.63
C GLU A 134 13.54 -8.10 -10.45
N TYR A 135 12.63 -9.07 -10.42
CA TYR A 135 11.64 -9.26 -9.36
C TYR A 135 11.85 -10.60 -8.67
N ILE A 136 11.55 -10.65 -7.37
CA ILE A 136 11.44 -11.91 -6.63
C ILE A 136 9.95 -12.15 -6.35
N VAL A 137 9.42 -13.25 -6.87
CA VAL A 137 8.05 -13.70 -6.58
C VAL A 137 8.12 -14.80 -5.54
N GLY A 138 7.44 -14.60 -4.41
CA GLY A 138 7.45 -15.54 -3.29
C GLY A 138 6.05 -16.02 -2.92
N PHE A 139 5.90 -17.32 -2.68
CA PHE A 139 4.71 -17.93 -2.08
C PHE A 139 5.04 -18.40 -0.68
N THR A 140 4.16 -18.08 0.27
CA THR A 140 4.16 -18.70 1.61
C THR A 140 2.83 -19.40 1.79
N VAL A 141 2.87 -20.70 2.09
CA VAL A 141 1.70 -21.51 2.43
C VAL A 141 1.86 -21.98 3.86
N GLU A 142 0.90 -21.64 4.71
CA GLU A 142 0.87 -22.10 6.10
C GLU A 142 -0.18 -23.21 6.23
N ASP A 143 0.20 -24.33 6.85
CA ASP A 143 -0.75 -25.41 7.16
C ASP A 143 -1.65 -25.04 8.36
N LEU A 144 -2.65 -25.88 8.66
CA LEU A 144 -3.57 -25.64 9.79
C LEU A 144 -2.88 -25.69 11.15
N ASP A 145 -1.68 -26.26 11.21
CA ASP A 145 -0.84 -26.34 12.41
C ASP A 145 0.11 -25.13 12.54
N GLY A 146 0.05 -24.18 11.60
CA GLY A 146 0.83 -22.94 11.62
C GLY A 146 2.24 -23.07 11.02
N ASN A 147 2.57 -24.16 10.31
CA ASN A 147 3.89 -24.34 9.73
C ASN A 147 3.98 -23.72 8.32
N PRO A 148 4.84 -22.71 8.09
CA PRO A 148 4.95 -22.08 6.79
C PRO A 148 5.95 -22.81 5.88
N GLN A 149 5.52 -23.13 4.66
CA GLN A 149 6.38 -23.49 3.54
C GLN A 149 6.53 -22.29 2.59
N ARG A 150 7.76 -21.97 2.20
CA ARG A 150 8.06 -20.81 1.33
C ARG A 150 8.80 -21.23 0.07
N VAL A 151 8.38 -20.70 -1.06
CA VAL A 151 9.05 -20.88 -2.36
C VAL A 151 9.23 -19.50 -2.98
N PHE A 152 10.42 -19.24 -3.51
CA PHE A 152 10.74 -17.99 -4.19
C PHE A 152 11.31 -18.29 -5.57
N ASP A 153 10.98 -17.46 -6.54
CA ASP A 153 11.56 -17.50 -7.88
C ASP A 153 11.94 -16.10 -8.34
N ARG A 154 12.90 -16.01 -9.25
CA ARG A 154 13.33 -14.74 -9.87
C ARG A 154 12.68 -14.60 -11.24
N VAL A 155 12.11 -13.43 -11.49
CA VAL A 155 11.43 -13.12 -12.75
C VAL A 155 11.96 -11.79 -13.27
N THR A 156 12.31 -11.73 -14.55
CA THR A 156 12.69 -10.49 -15.23
C THR A 156 11.50 -9.93 -15.98
N VAL A 157 11.13 -8.69 -15.68
CA VAL A 157 10.18 -7.89 -16.47
C VAL A 157 10.95 -7.11 -17.52
N GLN A 158 10.49 -7.11 -18.77
CA GLN A 158 11.10 -6.43 -19.91
C GLN A 158 10.21 -5.31 -20.44
#